data_AF-A0AAP2DGG2-F1
#
_entry.id   AF-A0AAP2DGG2-F1
#
_cell.length_a   1.000
_cell.length_b   1.000
_cell.length_c   1.000
_cell.angle_alpha   90.00
_cell.angle_beta   90.00
_cell.angle_gamma   90.00
#
_symmetry.space_group_name_H-M   'P 1'
#
loop_
_entity.id
_entity.type
_entity.pdbx_description
1 polymer ?
#
loop_
_entity_poly.entity_id
_entity_poly.type
_entity_poly.pdbx_seq_one_letter_code
_entity_poly.pdbx_strand_id
1 'polypeptide(L)'
;MAKYSKTAQKKVGRAMHEKKKGTLKSGRSGKKVTSRKQAIAIGLSEARKAGAKVPAKKGAKAAKKTGRGPAKKTARKSAAKKGARKTAKRSSR
;
A
#
# COMPACT_ATOMS: atom_id res chain seq x y z
N MET A 1 7.66 -15.49 -26.24
CA MET A 1 6.42 -15.19 -25.46
C MET A 1 6.52 -13.78 -24.88
N ALA A 2 5.45 -12.98 -24.95
CA ALA A 2 5.46 -11.62 -24.39
C ALA A 2 5.72 -11.64 -22.86
N LYS A 3 6.60 -10.74 -22.39
CA LYS A 3 6.93 -10.58 -20.95
C LYS A 3 5.71 -10.21 -20.12
N TYR A 4 4.73 -9.51 -20.72
CA TYR A 4 3.49 -9.09 -20.07
C TYR A 4 2.28 -9.62 -20.86
N SER A 5 1.22 -9.97 -20.15
CA SER A 5 -0.07 -10.32 -20.75
C SER A 5 -0.78 -9.08 -21.34
N LYS A 6 -1.66 -9.30 -22.33
CA LYS A 6 -2.52 -8.25 -22.91
C LYS A 6 -3.36 -7.55 -21.83
N THR A 7 -3.84 -8.32 -20.84
CA THR A 7 -4.60 -7.79 -19.70
C THR A 7 -3.77 -6.86 -18.83
N ALA A 8 -2.50 -7.19 -18.59
CA ALA A 8 -1.57 -6.30 -17.88
C ALA A 8 -1.30 -5.00 -18.64
N GLN A 9 -1.11 -5.08 -19.96
CA GLN A 9 -0.95 -3.88 -20.80
C GLN A 9 -2.18 -2.98 -20.75
N LYS A 10 -3.39 -3.56 -20.85
CA LYS A 10 -4.66 -2.81 -20.75
C LYS A 10 -4.80 -2.07 -19.41
N LYS A 11 -4.48 -2.73 -18.29
CA LYS A 11 -4.52 -2.12 -16.95
C LYS A 11 -3.54 -0.96 -16.80
N VAL A 12 -2.30 -1.13 -17.30
CA VAL A 12 -1.31 -0.04 -17.31
C VAL A 12 -1.76 1.12 -18.21
N GLY A 13 -2.32 0.82 -19.39
CA GLY A 13 -2.88 1.84 -20.27
C GLY A 13 -3.99 2.65 -19.60
N ARG A 14 -4.92 1.98 -18.92
CA ARG A 14 -5.99 2.65 -18.16
C ARG A 14 -5.44 3.55 -17.05
N ALA A 15 -4.53 3.04 -16.22
CA ALA A 15 -3.89 3.84 -15.17
C ALA A 15 -3.15 5.06 -15.76
N MET A 16 -2.50 4.89 -16.91
CA MET A 16 -1.86 6.00 -17.62
C MET A 16 -2.85 7.04 -18.14
N HIS A 17 -4.03 6.62 -18.62
CA HIS A 17 -5.08 7.54 -19.05
C HIS A 17 -5.65 8.31 -17.87
N GLU A 18 -5.94 7.64 -16.75
CA GLU A 18 -6.42 8.28 -15.51
C GLU A 18 -5.36 9.25 -14.94
N LYS A 19 -4.08 8.92 -15.07
CA LYS A 19 -2.98 9.85 -14.71
C LYS A 19 -2.98 11.09 -15.61
N LYS A 20 -3.12 10.92 -16.93
CA LYS A 20 -3.19 12.04 -17.89
C LYS A 20 -4.39 12.95 -17.60
N LYS A 21 -5.50 12.38 -17.13
CA LYS A 21 -6.71 13.11 -16.69
C LYS A 21 -6.59 13.71 -15.29
N GLY A 22 -5.53 13.41 -14.53
CA GLY A 22 -5.35 13.91 -13.16
C GLY A 22 -6.28 13.27 -12.12
N THR A 23 -6.94 12.16 -12.46
CA THR A 23 -7.92 11.47 -11.60
C THR A 23 -7.32 10.28 -10.85
N LEU A 24 -6.16 9.77 -11.29
CA LEU A 24 -5.51 8.64 -10.65
C LEU A 24 -5.06 8.99 -9.22
N LYS A 25 -5.54 8.23 -8.23
CA LYS A 25 -5.17 8.36 -6.83
C LYS A 25 -4.33 7.18 -6.36
N SER A 26 -3.42 7.46 -5.43
CA SER A 26 -2.67 6.45 -4.68
C SER A 26 -3.54 5.85 -3.58
N GLY A 27 -3.34 4.57 -3.27
CA GLY A 27 -4.23 3.77 -2.42
C GLY A 27 -4.53 4.38 -1.05
N ARG A 28 -3.74 4.04 -0.02
CA ARG A 28 -4.08 4.37 1.38
C ARG A 28 -4.09 5.87 1.69
N SER A 29 -3.31 6.67 0.98
CA SER A 29 -3.17 8.11 1.23
C SER A 29 -4.11 8.98 0.39
N GLY A 30 -4.79 8.42 -0.63
CA GLY A 30 -5.70 9.16 -1.51
C GLY A 30 -5.04 10.26 -2.35
N LYS A 31 -3.72 10.45 -2.26
CA LYS A 31 -2.98 11.51 -2.96
C LYS A 31 -3.00 11.26 -4.46
N LYS A 32 -3.13 12.32 -5.26
CA LYS A 32 -3.04 12.23 -6.73
C LYS A 32 -1.67 11.72 -7.16
N VAL A 33 -1.65 10.90 -8.21
CA VAL A 33 -0.42 10.36 -8.77
C VAL A 33 0.24 11.39 -9.66
N THR A 34 1.46 11.79 -9.30
CA THR A 34 2.22 12.81 -10.03
C THR A 34 3.15 12.19 -11.07
N SER A 35 3.72 11.00 -10.78
CA SER A 35 4.75 10.41 -11.62
C SER A 35 4.22 9.32 -12.56
N ARG A 36 4.78 9.26 -13.78
CA ARG A 36 4.49 8.20 -14.77
C ARG A 36 4.88 6.82 -14.24
N LYS A 37 6.04 6.72 -13.57
CA LYS A 37 6.53 5.47 -12.97
C LYS A 37 5.53 4.92 -11.94
N GLN A 38 4.93 5.79 -11.12
CA GLN A 38 3.94 5.40 -10.13
C GLN A 38 2.64 4.92 -10.76
N ALA A 39 2.15 5.57 -11.82
CA ALA A 39 0.97 5.10 -12.55
C ALA A 39 1.18 3.71 -13.15
N ILE A 40 2.36 3.46 -13.74
CA ILE A 40 2.74 2.13 -14.23
C ILE A 40 2.77 1.11 -13.09
N ALA A 41 3.35 1.49 -11.94
CA ALA A 41 3.41 0.60 -10.77
C ALA A 41 2.01 0.24 -10.22
N ILE A 42 1.07 1.19 -10.24
CA ILE A 42 -0.32 0.95 -9.85
C ILE A 42 -0.98 0.00 -10.85
N GLY A 43 -0.88 0.27 -12.15
CA GLY A 43 -1.43 -0.59 -13.20
C GLY A 43 -0.87 -2.02 -13.18
N LEU A 44 0.44 -2.18 -12.94
CA LEU A 44 1.07 -3.50 -12.79
C LEU A 44 0.62 -4.21 -11.50
N SER A 45 0.37 -3.48 -10.42
CA SER A 45 -0.14 -4.04 -9.16
C SER A 45 -1.59 -4.52 -9.29
N GLU A 46 -2.43 -3.75 -9.99
CA GLU A 46 -3.80 -4.16 -10.33
C GLU A 46 -3.83 -5.37 -11.25
N ALA A 47 -2.96 -5.39 -12.26
CA ALA A 47 -2.82 -6.52 -13.17
C ALA A 47 -2.46 -7.81 -12.41
N ARG A 48 -1.53 -7.74 -11.46
CA ARG A 48 -1.18 -8.88 -10.59
C ARG A 48 -2.34 -9.34 -9.72
N LYS A 49 -3.08 -8.41 -9.12
CA LYS A 49 -4.29 -8.74 -8.32
C LYS A 49 -5.37 -9.42 -9.17
N ALA A 50 -5.47 -9.03 -10.44
CA ALA A 50 -6.39 -9.63 -11.40
C ALA A 50 -5.88 -10.95 -12.01
N GLY A 51 -4.78 -11.53 -11.52
CA GLY A 51 -4.23 -12.80 -12.01
C GLY A 51 -3.52 -12.70 -13.37
N ALA A 52 -3.28 -11.49 -13.89
CA ALA A 52 -2.60 -11.31 -15.17
C ALA A 52 -1.11 -11.71 -15.06
N LYS A 53 -0.56 -12.29 -16.14
CA LYS A 53 0.87 -12.61 -16.22
C LYS A 53 1.69 -11.32 -16.22
N VAL A 54 2.42 -11.10 -15.13
CA VAL A 54 3.34 -9.97 -14.92
C VAL A 54 4.66 -10.52 -14.37
N PRO A 55 5.83 -10.15 -14.94
CA PRO A 55 7.12 -10.58 -14.43
C PRO A 55 7.28 -10.23 -12.94
N ALA A 56 7.87 -11.16 -12.19
CA ALA A 56 8.29 -10.91 -10.83
C ALA A 56 9.38 -9.82 -10.82
N LYS A 57 9.39 -8.97 -9.78
CA LYS A 57 10.51 -8.04 -9.58
C LYS A 57 11.77 -8.87 -9.31
N LYS A 58 12.92 -8.49 -9.87
CA LYS A 58 14.19 -9.26 -9.77
C LYS A 58 14.69 -9.53 -8.33
N GLY A 59 14.15 -8.87 -7.30
CA GLY A 59 14.44 -9.16 -5.88
C GLY A 59 13.41 -10.06 -5.16
N ALA A 60 12.37 -10.54 -5.84
CA ALA A 60 11.28 -11.30 -5.20
C ALA A 60 11.62 -12.78 -4.92
N LYS A 61 12.85 -13.24 -5.25
CA LYS A 61 13.29 -14.61 -4.94
C LYS A 61 13.60 -14.86 -3.46
N ALA A 62 13.60 -13.83 -2.60
CA ALA A 62 13.91 -13.96 -1.17
C ALA A 62 12.69 -13.86 -0.23
N ALA A 63 11.46 -13.68 -0.72
CA ALA A 63 10.29 -13.41 0.13
C ALA A 63 9.25 -14.57 0.16
N LYS A 64 9.64 -15.79 -0.20
CA LYS A 64 8.82 -16.98 0.06
C LYS A 64 9.36 -17.68 1.31
N LYS A 65 8.64 -17.45 2.42
CA LYS A 65 8.68 -18.12 3.74
C LYS A 65 9.43 -17.43 4.88
N THR A 66 8.84 -16.35 5.42
CA THR A 66 8.56 -16.22 6.87
C THR A 66 7.44 -15.18 7.04
N GLY A 67 6.40 -15.48 7.82
CA GLY A 67 5.47 -14.45 8.30
C GLY A 67 4.02 -14.46 7.78
N ARG A 68 3.45 -15.63 7.45
CA ARG A 68 2.02 -15.87 7.72
C ARG A 68 1.93 -16.81 8.91
N GLY A 69 2.29 -16.31 10.08
CA GLY A 69 1.89 -16.90 11.36
C GLY A 69 0.46 -16.42 11.69
N PRO A 70 -0.36 -17.23 12.38
CA PRO A 70 -1.76 -16.90 12.60
C PRO A 70 -1.88 -15.69 13.51
N ALA A 71 -2.94 -14.91 13.32
CA ALA A 71 -3.35 -13.87 14.26
C ALA A 71 -3.51 -14.49 15.66
N LYS A 72 -2.52 -14.30 16.53
CA LYS A 72 -2.68 -14.61 17.95
C LYS A 72 -3.53 -13.50 18.56
N LYS A 73 -4.84 -13.75 18.62
CA LYS A 73 -5.75 -13.05 19.54
C LYS A 73 -5.20 -13.27 20.95
N THR A 74 -4.62 -12.25 21.57
CA THR A 74 -4.49 -12.19 23.02
C THR A 74 -5.27 -10.98 23.51
N ALA A 75 -6.47 -11.33 23.97
CA ALA A 75 -7.26 -10.73 25.02
C ALA A 75 -6.78 -9.40 25.61
N ARG A 76 -7.74 -8.47 25.67
CA ARG A 76 -7.94 -7.46 26.70
C ARG A 76 -7.16 -7.77 28.00
N LYS A 77 -6.35 -6.82 28.45
CA LYS A 77 -6.14 -6.61 29.88
C LYS A 77 -6.22 -5.12 30.18
N SER A 78 -7.47 -4.68 30.34
CA SER A 78 -7.82 -3.62 31.26
C SER A 78 -7.21 -3.91 32.63
N ALA A 79 -6.33 -3.06 33.11
CA ALA A 79 -6.02 -2.94 34.53
C ALA A 79 -5.80 -1.47 34.83
N ALA A 80 -6.87 -0.85 35.33
CA ALA A 80 -6.82 0.44 35.97
C ALA A 80 -5.88 0.40 37.18
N LYS A 81 -4.93 1.35 37.22
CA LYS A 81 -4.51 2.08 38.43
C LYS A 81 -4.12 3.49 37.94
N LYS A 82 -4.96 4.51 38.11
CA LYS A 82 -5.16 5.32 39.34
C LYS A 82 -3.83 5.96 39.74
N GLY A 83 -3.58 7.27 39.70
CA GLY A 83 -4.41 8.46 39.54
C GLY A 83 -3.55 9.66 39.09
N ALA A 84 -4.16 10.67 38.49
CA ALA A 84 -4.44 11.96 39.15
C ALA A 84 -3.22 12.90 39.33
N ARG A 85 -3.02 13.79 38.35
CA ARG A 85 -2.72 15.25 38.48
C ARG A 85 -2.58 15.81 37.06
N LYS A 86 -3.66 16.27 36.41
CA LYS A 86 -4.26 17.61 36.49
C LYS A 86 -3.22 18.74 36.50
N THR A 87 -3.05 19.36 35.32
CA THR A 87 -3.09 20.81 35.06
C THR A 87 -2.41 21.77 36.04
N ALA A 88 -1.44 22.55 35.56
CA ALA A 88 -1.47 24.04 35.56
C ALA A 88 -0.06 24.68 35.46
N LYS A 89 0.13 25.52 34.43
CA LYS A 89 0.55 26.93 34.51
C LYS A 89 1.71 27.32 35.46
N ARG A 90 2.84 27.78 34.89
CA ARG A 90 3.71 28.94 35.27
C ARG A 90 5.05 28.80 34.54
N SER A 91 5.48 29.65 33.61
CA SER A 91 5.80 31.09 33.71
C SER A 91 6.70 31.42 34.92
N SER A 92 7.85 32.05 34.62
CA SER A 92 8.90 32.62 35.48
C SER A 92 10.02 31.67 35.96
N ARG A 93 11.18 31.72 35.31
CA ARG A 93 12.38 32.44 35.77
C ARG A 93 13.36 32.58 34.62
#